data_AF-A0A518D105-F1
#
_entry.id   AF-A0A518D105-F1
#
_cell.length_a   1.000
_cell.length_b   1.000
_cell.length_c   1.000
_cell.angle_alpha   90.00
_cell.angle_beta   90.00
_cell.angle_gamma   90.00
#
_symmetry.space_group_name_H-M   'P 1'
#
loop_
_entity.id
_entity.type
_entity.pdbx_description
1 polymer ?
#
loop_
_entity_poly.entity_id
_entity_poly.type
_entity_poly.pdbx_seq_one_letter_code
_entity_poly.pdbx_strand_id
1 'polypeptide(L)'
;MRCTVEFFAGLRERAGRDRIVIEDVPDGLTVAAFKRLLVERHPELGTLDGVRAVLGTAYVDEDTTVPADATVHLLPPVSGGQGEPSDDPAHGPTLEEGVFELSATALDPARALARVGDPGCGGNVLFTGTTRGRNRERDVDRLDYEAFDRMCGPEMARIFERCLATCGPPVAQVGTDPAERRLRMLVQHRSGVVEVGEPSVVVAVASPHRNAAFEAARFLIDALKESLPVWKRECYSDGHHWIGEGS
;
A
#
# COMPACT_ATOMS: atom_id res chain seq x y z
N MET A 1 3.69 28.12 -13.70
CA MET A 1 3.89 27.74 -12.29
C MET A 1 5.16 26.93 -12.05
N ARG A 2 5.59 26.83 -10.79
CA ARG A 2 6.62 25.89 -10.32
C ARG A 2 5.94 24.63 -9.81
N CYS A 3 6.53 23.45 -9.99
CA CYS A 3 6.07 22.21 -9.40
C CYS A 3 7.24 21.41 -8.82
N THR A 4 7.01 20.65 -7.77
CA THR A 4 7.98 19.67 -7.25
C THR A 4 7.51 18.27 -7.64
N VAL A 5 8.42 17.41 -8.08
CA VAL A 5 8.13 16.00 -8.37
C VAL A 5 8.97 15.13 -7.47
N GLU A 6 8.35 14.18 -6.78
CA GLU A 6 9.05 13.17 -5.96
C GLU A 6 8.92 11.78 -6.58
N PHE A 7 10.01 11.02 -6.55
CA PHE A 7 10.14 9.72 -7.18
C PHE A 7 10.37 8.61 -6.17
N PHE A 8 9.90 7.41 -6.50
CA PHE A 8 9.98 6.22 -5.65
C PHE A 8 10.48 5.01 -6.45
N ALA A 9 11.03 4.02 -5.74
CA ALA A 9 11.45 2.73 -6.29
C ALA A 9 12.33 2.86 -7.56
N GLY A 10 12.10 2.04 -8.58
CA GLY A 10 12.90 2.06 -9.81
C GLY A 10 12.81 3.38 -10.60
N LEU A 11 11.73 4.17 -10.45
CA LEU A 11 11.65 5.50 -11.05
C LEU A 11 12.65 6.48 -10.40
N ARG A 12 12.87 6.36 -9.09
CA ARG A 12 13.91 7.13 -8.38
C ARG A 12 15.32 6.74 -8.84
N GLU A 13 15.57 5.44 -9.05
CA GLU A 13 16.84 4.96 -9.59
C GLU A 13 17.10 5.51 -11.00
N ARG A 14 16.06 5.54 -11.85
CA ARG A 14 16.12 6.17 -13.20
C ARG A 14 16.37 7.68 -13.14
N ALA A 15 15.70 8.38 -12.23
CA ALA A 15 15.87 9.82 -12.02
C ALA A 15 17.26 10.18 -11.43
N GLY A 16 17.90 9.22 -10.77
CA GLY A 16 19.15 9.41 -10.02
C GLY A 16 19.01 10.31 -8.79
N ARG A 17 17.77 10.64 -8.38
CA ARG A 17 17.47 11.56 -7.27
C ARG A 17 16.04 11.39 -6.78
N ASP A 18 15.82 11.73 -5.51
CA ASP A 18 14.51 11.57 -4.84
C ASP A 18 13.46 12.57 -5.32
N ARG A 19 13.91 13.76 -5.75
CA ARG A 19 13.03 14.84 -6.18
C ARG A 19 13.66 15.75 -7.23
N ILE A 20 12.81 16.37 -8.04
CA ILE A 20 13.17 17.49 -8.91
C ILE A 20 12.20 18.64 -8.71
N VAL A 21 12.65 19.84 -9.06
CA VAL A 21 11.80 21.02 -9.18
C VAL A 21 11.73 21.37 -10.66
N ILE A 22 10.52 21.54 -11.17
CA ILE A 22 10.28 22.00 -12.54
C ILE A 22 9.76 23.43 -12.48
N GLU A 23 10.53 24.33 -13.07
CA GLU A 23 10.17 25.73 -13.27
C GLU A 23 9.44 25.89 -14.61
N ASP A 24 8.72 26.99 -14.80
CA ASP A 24 8.03 27.34 -16.05
C ASP A 24 7.12 26.21 -16.58
N VAL A 25 6.37 25.57 -15.68
CA VAL A 25 5.30 24.63 -16.03
C VAL A 25 4.09 25.45 -16.49
N PRO A 26 3.48 25.20 -17.66
CA PRO A 26 2.24 25.85 -18.06
C PRO A 26 1.13 25.63 -17.02
N ASP A 27 0.35 26.66 -16.76
CA ASP A 27 -0.76 26.56 -15.81
C ASP A 27 -1.90 25.72 -16.41
N GLY A 28 -2.62 24.99 -15.57
CA GLY A 28 -3.79 24.21 -16.00
C GLY A 28 -3.47 22.91 -16.74
N LEU A 29 -2.21 22.43 -16.71
CA LEU A 29 -1.90 21.11 -17.25
C LEU A 29 -2.63 20.00 -16.49
N THR A 30 -3.19 19.05 -17.23
CA THR A 30 -3.63 17.78 -16.66
C THR A 30 -2.43 16.93 -16.25
N VAL A 31 -2.63 15.95 -15.37
CA VAL A 31 -1.61 14.99 -14.96
C VAL A 31 -0.96 14.31 -16.18
N ALA A 32 -1.75 13.91 -17.18
CA ALA A 32 -1.20 13.31 -18.40
C ALA A 32 -0.30 14.28 -19.17
N ALA A 33 -0.73 15.54 -19.33
CA ALA A 33 0.06 16.55 -20.02
C ALA A 33 1.33 16.90 -19.22
N PHE A 34 1.24 16.95 -17.90
CA PHE A 34 2.37 17.14 -17.00
C PHE A 34 3.38 16.00 -17.09
N LYS A 35 2.94 14.73 -17.13
CA LYS A 35 3.82 13.56 -17.34
C LYS A 35 4.55 13.62 -18.68
N ARG A 36 3.87 14.03 -19.76
CA ARG A 36 4.51 14.21 -21.08
C ARG A 36 5.58 15.29 -21.03
N LEU A 37 5.27 16.45 -20.45
CA LEU A 37 6.23 17.54 -20.27
C LEU A 37 7.45 17.08 -19.44
N LEU A 38 7.19 16.31 -18.39
CA LEU A 38 8.22 15.77 -17.52
C LEU A 38 9.18 14.84 -18.30
N VAL A 39 8.67 13.91 -19.11
CA VAL A 39 9.49 13.03 -19.95
C VAL A 39 10.26 13.80 -21.02
N GLU A 40 9.65 14.83 -21.61
CA GLU A 40 10.31 15.69 -22.60
C GLU A 40 11.52 16.42 -21.99
N ARG A 41 11.37 16.94 -20.77
CA ARG A 41 12.44 17.68 -20.07
C ARG A 41 13.44 16.78 -19.36
N HIS A 42 13.03 15.56 -19.00
CA HIS A 42 13.83 14.58 -18.29
C HIS A 42 13.75 13.20 -18.96
N PRO A 43 14.39 13.03 -20.14
CA PRO A 43 14.32 11.77 -20.88
C PRO A 43 14.86 10.55 -20.13
N GLU A 44 15.73 10.76 -19.13
CA GLU A 44 16.24 9.72 -18.22
C GLU A 44 15.11 8.99 -17.46
N LEU A 45 13.98 9.66 -17.27
CA LEU A 45 12.80 9.08 -16.64
C LEU A 45 12.12 8.05 -17.53
N GLY A 46 12.48 7.89 -18.81
CA GLY A 46 11.89 6.95 -19.76
C GLY A 46 10.37 7.04 -19.86
N THR A 47 9.69 5.91 -20.14
CA THR A 47 8.22 5.89 -20.13
C THR A 47 7.67 5.98 -18.70
N LEU A 48 6.56 6.72 -18.56
CA LEU A 48 5.75 6.83 -17.34
C LEU A 48 4.43 6.06 -17.45
N ASP A 49 4.31 5.14 -18.41
CA ASP A 49 3.15 4.26 -18.51
C ASP A 49 3.01 3.42 -17.23
N GLY A 50 1.79 3.36 -16.69
CA GLY A 50 1.50 2.67 -15.43
C GLY A 50 1.99 3.40 -14.16
N VAL A 51 2.75 4.48 -14.28
CA VAL A 51 3.11 5.34 -13.14
C VAL A 51 1.89 6.18 -12.76
N ARG A 52 1.45 6.08 -11.51
CA ARG A 52 0.33 6.87 -10.98
C ARG A 52 0.81 8.19 -10.40
N ALA A 53 -0.01 9.23 -10.54
CA ALA A 53 0.24 10.49 -9.85
C ALA A 53 -0.54 10.52 -8.55
N VAL A 54 0.09 11.08 -7.52
CA VAL A 54 -0.52 11.37 -6.23
C VAL A 54 -0.31 12.84 -5.90
N LEU A 55 -1.39 13.51 -5.51
CA LEU A 55 -1.38 14.86 -4.96
C LEU A 55 -1.74 14.77 -3.48
N GLY A 56 -0.85 15.25 -2.60
CA GLY A 56 -0.99 15.02 -1.16
C GLY A 56 -0.90 13.53 -0.82
N THR A 57 -2.03 12.91 -0.50
CA THR A 57 -2.18 11.47 -0.16
C THR A 57 -3.29 10.79 -0.97
N ALA A 58 -3.70 11.39 -2.08
CA ALA A 58 -4.76 10.89 -2.96
C ALA A 58 -4.19 10.54 -4.34
N TYR A 59 -4.51 9.33 -4.83
CA TYR A 59 -4.36 9.01 -6.25
C TYR A 59 -5.25 9.94 -7.07
N VAL A 60 -4.73 10.42 -8.19
CA VAL A 60 -5.46 11.32 -9.09
C VAL A 60 -5.43 10.80 -10.52
N ASP A 61 -6.52 11.02 -11.24
CA ASP A 61 -6.68 10.62 -12.63
C ASP A 61 -5.81 11.44 -13.57
N GLU A 62 -5.54 10.88 -14.74
CA GLU A 62 -4.77 11.50 -15.83
C GLU A 62 -5.34 12.85 -16.29
N ASP A 63 -6.65 13.06 -16.15
CA ASP A 63 -7.35 14.29 -16.53
C ASP A 63 -7.38 15.34 -15.40
N THR A 64 -6.93 15.00 -14.20
CA THR A 64 -6.88 15.92 -13.06
C THR A 64 -5.90 17.06 -13.34
N THR A 65 -6.31 18.30 -13.10
CA THR A 65 -5.43 19.46 -13.24
C THR A 65 -4.39 19.51 -12.12
N VAL A 66 -3.12 19.70 -12.47
CA VAL A 66 -2.03 19.89 -11.49
C VAL A 66 -2.13 21.31 -10.90
N PRO A 67 -2.28 21.45 -9.56
CA PRO A 67 -2.31 22.77 -8.93
C PRO A 67 -0.97 23.51 -9.03
N ALA A 68 -1.01 24.84 -8.99
CA ALA A 68 0.19 25.65 -8.87
C ALA A 68 0.95 25.32 -7.59
N ASP A 69 2.29 25.26 -7.69
CA ASP A 69 3.20 24.93 -6.60
C ASP A 69 2.96 23.55 -5.95
N ALA A 70 2.24 22.68 -6.65
CA ALA A 70 1.98 21.32 -6.19
C ALA A 70 3.26 20.50 -6.07
N THR A 71 3.25 19.59 -5.10
CA THR A 71 4.16 18.44 -5.08
C THR A 71 3.42 17.24 -5.67
N VAL A 72 3.92 16.75 -6.80
CA VAL A 72 3.39 15.60 -7.51
C VAL A 72 4.25 14.39 -7.17
N HIS A 73 3.64 13.36 -6.60
CA HIS A 73 4.34 12.11 -6.29
C HIS A 73 4.08 11.13 -7.43
N LEU A 74 5.14 10.61 -8.03
CA LEU A 74 5.04 9.65 -9.12
C LEU A 74 5.36 8.26 -8.61
N LEU A 75 4.31 7.46 -8.52
CA LEU A 75 4.32 6.14 -7.91
C LEU A 75 4.36 5.10 -9.03
N PRO A 76 5.46 4.34 -9.20
CA PRO A 76 5.49 3.20 -10.10
C PRO A 76 4.40 2.17 -9.73
N PRO A 77 4.06 1.25 -10.64
CA PRO A 77 3.16 0.15 -10.33
C PRO A 77 3.61 -0.55 -9.04
N VAL A 78 2.69 -0.67 -8.08
CA VAL A 78 2.85 -1.58 -6.94
C VAL A 78 2.44 -2.97 -7.42
N SER A 79 2.74 -4.02 -6.65
CA SER A 79 2.41 -5.39 -7.06
C SER A 79 0.91 -5.70 -6.93
N GLY A 80 0.06 -5.05 -7.74
CA GLY A 80 -1.40 -5.14 -7.76
C GLY A 80 -2.05 -3.80 -8.17
N GLY A 81 -3.34 -3.79 -8.55
CA GLY A 81 -4.13 -2.72 -9.22
C GLY A 81 -4.57 -1.45 -8.44
N GLN A 82 -5.84 -1.02 -8.56
CA GLN A 82 -6.29 0.36 -8.31
C GLN A 82 -7.28 0.49 -7.15
N GLY A 83 -7.08 1.50 -6.29
CA GLY A 83 -8.03 1.92 -5.25
C GLY A 83 -8.14 3.45 -5.20
N GLU A 84 -9.35 3.97 -4.96
CA GLU A 84 -9.68 5.41 -4.93
C GLU A 84 -9.76 5.99 -3.50
N PRO A 85 -9.64 7.33 -3.35
CA PRO A 85 -9.46 8.00 -2.06
C PRO A 85 -10.77 8.34 -1.30
N SER A 86 -10.70 8.31 0.03
CA SER A 86 -11.56 9.05 0.99
C SER A 86 -10.69 9.73 2.08
N ASP A 87 -11.17 10.86 2.65
CA ASP A 87 -10.48 11.69 3.65
C ASP A 87 -11.40 11.99 4.86
N ASP A 88 -11.06 11.51 6.07
CA ASP A 88 -11.56 12.06 7.36
C ASP A 88 -10.67 11.64 8.56
N PRO A 89 -10.12 12.56 9.38
CA PRO A 89 -9.38 12.18 10.59
C PRO A 89 -9.96 12.83 11.86
N ALA A 90 -10.65 12.05 12.69
CA ALA A 90 -10.89 12.42 14.08
C ALA A 90 -10.97 11.17 14.97
N HIS A 91 -9.89 10.95 15.75
CA HIS A 91 -9.54 9.81 16.63
C HIS A 91 -8.66 8.76 15.94
N GLY A 92 -7.59 8.31 16.63
CA GLY A 92 -6.74 7.23 16.14
C GLY A 92 -7.56 5.94 16.00
N PRO A 93 -7.33 5.14 14.95
CA PRO A 93 -8.25 4.07 14.60
C PRO A 93 -8.28 2.98 15.67
N THR A 94 -9.50 2.53 15.99
CA THR A 94 -9.75 1.33 16.78
C THR A 94 -9.46 0.09 15.95
N LEU A 95 -9.34 -1.08 16.59
CA LEU A 95 -9.20 -2.34 15.84
C LEU A 95 -10.43 -2.63 14.98
N GLU A 96 -11.60 -2.13 15.39
CA GLU A 96 -12.86 -2.23 14.65
C GLU A 96 -12.89 -1.35 13.39
N GLU A 97 -12.20 -0.20 13.40
CA GLU A 97 -11.96 0.64 12.22
C GLU A 97 -10.77 0.14 11.39
N GLY A 98 -9.92 -0.68 11.99
CA GLY A 98 -8.72 -1.26 11.40
C GLY A 98 -7.46 -0.46 11.73
N VAL A 99 -6.43 -1.17 12.21
CA VAL A 99 -5.14 -0.57 12.55
C VAL A 99 -4.10 -0.98 11.51
N PHE A 100 -3.35 -0.01 10.99
CA PHE A 100 -2.19 -0.25 10.16
C PHE A 100 -0.89 0.21 10.83
N GLU A 101 0.16 -0.59 10.71
CA GLU A 101 1.50 -0.27 11.21
C GLU A 101 2.58 -0.58 10.18
N LEU A 102 3.37 0.43 9.81
CA LEU A 102 4.60 0.26 9.07
C LEU A 102 5.76 0.12 10.06
N SER A 103 6.52 -0.97 9.99
CA SER A 103 7.61 -1.28 10.91
C SER A 103 8.94 -1.42 10.17
N ALA A 104 10.00 -0.80 10.68
CA ALA A 104 11.37 -1.07 10.23
C ALA A 104 12.00 -2.31 10.91
N THR A 105 11.28 -2.93 11.84
CA THR A 105 11.74 -4.07 12.65
C THR A 105 10.93 -5.33 12.36
N ALA A 106 11.46 -6.49 12.76
CA ALA A 106 10.81 -7.79 12.56
C ALA A 106 9.38 -7.80 13.12
N LEU A 107 8.45 -8.34 12.33
CA LEU A 107 7.06 -8.50 12.73
C LEU A 107 6.90 -9.74 13.60
N ASP A 108 5.98 -9.68 14.58
CA ASP A 108 5.62 -10.80 15.44
C ASP A 108 4.17 -11.21 15.15
N PRO A 109 3.95 -12.26 14.33
CA PRO A 109 2.60 -12.70 13.97
C PRO A 109 1.77 -13.16 15.16
N ALA A 110 2.40 -13.75 16.18
CA ALA A 110 1.70 -14.21 17.38
C ALA A 110 1.20 -13.02 18.20
N ARG A 111 2.02 -11.99 18.36
CA ARG A 111 1.61 -10.73 19.00
C ARG A 111 0.52 -10.02 18.22
N ALA A 112 0.57 -10.01 16.88
CA ALA A 112 -0.48 -9.44 16.05
C ALA A 112 -1.82 -10.16 16.25
N LEU A 113 -1.81 -11.50 16.24
CA LEU A 113 -3.00 -12.30 16.50
C LEU A 113 -3.57 -12.08 17.91
N ALA A 114 -2.70 -11.98 18.92
CA ALA A 114 -3.13 -11.70 20.29
C ALA A 114 -3.80 -10.33 20.44
N ARG A 115 -3.36 -9.32 19.69
CA ARG A 115 -3.93 -7.97 19.73
C ARG A 115 -5.37 -7.90 19.20
N VAL A 116 -5.68 -8.66 18.15
CA VAL A 116 -7.04 -8.69 17.56
C VAL A 116 -8.00 -9.60 18.34
N GLY A 117 -7.50 -10.48 19.21
CA GLY A 117 -8.32 -11.40 20.00
C GLY A 117 -9.25 -10.70 20.99
N ASP A 118 -10.52 -11.11 21.01
CA ASP A 118 -11.58 -10.59 21.90
C ASP A 118 -12.45 -11.74 22.42
N PRO A 119 -12.97 -11.68 23.66
CA PRO A 119 -13.91 -12.69 24.16
C PRO A 119 -15.18 -12.86 23.32
N GLY A 120 -15.61 -11.82 22.59
CA GLY A 120 -16.74 -11.86 21.66
C GLY A 120 -16.40 -12.43 20.28
N CYS A 121 -15.14 -12.79 20.00
CA CYS A 121 -14.71 -13.29 18.70
C CYS A 121 -14.36 -14.79 18.75
N GLY A 122 -15.19 -15.63 18.14
CA GLY A 122 -14.93 -17.06 18.00
C GLY A 122 -14.04 -17.42 16.80
N GLY A 123 -13.96 -16.55 15.79
CA GLY A 123 -13.13 -16.72 14.60
C GLY A 123 -11.92 -15.79 14.63
N ASN A 124 -10.72 -16.36 14.50
CA ASN A 124 -9.48 -15.58 14.39
C ASN A 124 -8.69 -16.11 13.19
N VAL A 125 -8.24 -15.22 12.31
CA VAL A 125 -7.48 -15.55 11.11
C VAL A 125 -6.18 -14.75 11.10
N LEU A 126 -5.08 -15.44 10.81
CA LEU A 126 -3.77 -14.86 10.65
C LEU A 126 -3.23 -15.24 9.27
N PHE A 127 -2.82 -14.23 8.50
CA PHE A 127 -2.05 -14.40 7.28
C PHE A 127 -0.68 -13.77 7.46
N THR A 128 0.35 -14.46 6.99
CA THR A 128 1.75 -13.99 7.00
C THR A 128 2.37 -14.14 5.61
N GLY A 129 2.75 -13.03 4.99
CA GLY A 129 3.58 -13.04 3.80
C GLY A 129 5.05 -13.17 4.20
N THR A 130 5.67 -14.30 3.90
CA THR A 130 7.05 -14.60 4.30
C THR A 130 7.99 -14.52 3.10
N THR A 131 9.18 -13.95 3.30
CA THR A 131 10.23 -13.92 2.28
C THR A 131 10.67 -15.33 1.92
N ARG A 132 10.59 -15.68 0.63
CA ARG A 132 11.05 -16.97 0.12
C ARG A 132 12.48 -16.84 -0.38
N GLY A 133 13.32 -17.84 -0.12
CA GLY A 133 14.71 -17.87 -0.59
C GLY A 133 14.87 -18.16 -2.08
N ARG A 134 13.78 -18.38 -2.82
CA ARG A 134 13.82 -18.61 -4.27
C ARG A 134 12.66 -17.91 -4.96
N ASN A 135 12.95 -17.20 -6.04
CA ASN A 135 11.94 -16.60 -6.91
C ASN A 135 12.37 -16.67 -8.38
N ARG A 136 11.45 -17.03 -9.28
CA ARG A 136 11.71 -17.18 -10.74
C ARG A 136 13.04 -17.91 -11.03
N GLU A 137 13.24 -19.05 -10.38
CA GLU A 137 14.42 -19.93 -10.47
C GLU A 137 15.73 -19.42 -9.88
N ARG A 138 15.80 -18.15 -9.43
CA ARG A 138 16.98 -17.54 -8.81
C ARG A 138 16.90 -17.55 -7.28
N ASP A 139 18.04 -17.73 -6.63
CA ASP A 139 18.17 -17.64 -5.18
C ASP A 139 18.13 -16.17 -4.75
N VAL A 140 17.25 -15.86 -3.80
CA VAL A 140 17.04 -14.52 -3.25
C VAL A 140 17.70 -14.47 -1.88
N ASP A 141 18.63 -13.54 -1.68
CA ASP A 141 19.33 -13.41 -0.39
C ASP A 141 18.44 -12.71 0.64
N ARG A 142 17.76 -11.65 0.21
CA ARG A 142 16.84 -10.85 1.03
C ARG A 142 15.91 -10.02 0.16
N LEU A 143 14.89 -9.45 0.79
CA LEU A 143 14.08 -8.39 0.20
C LEU A 143 14.43 -7.05 0.84
N ASP A 144 14.27 -5.99 0.06
CA ASP A 144 14.33 -4.61 0.53
C ASP A 144 13.04 -3.89 0.12
N TYR A 145 12.33 -3.37 1.09
CA TYR A 145 11.04 -2.73 0.90
C TYR A 145 11.13 -1.22 1.03
N GLU A 146 10.74 -0.51 -0.02
CA GLU A 146 10.55 0.93 0.01
C GLU A 146 9.08 1.26 0.16
N ALA A 147 8.76 2.23 1.02
CA ALA A 147 7.39 2.64 1.27
C ALA A 147 7.25 4.15 1.13
N PHE A 148 6.14 4.59 0.53
CA PHE A 148 5.68 5.96 0.65
C PHE A 148 4.91 6.13 1.97
N ASP A 149 5.66 6.21 3.07
CA ASP A 149 5.16 6.12 4.45
C ASP A 149 3.91 7.00 4.71
N ARG A 150 3.99 8.28 4.35
CA ARG A 150 2.91 9.27 4.51
C ARG A 150 1.58 8.91 3.83
N MET A 151 1.59 8.04 2.82
CA MET A 151 0.38 7.59 2.13
C MET A 151 -0.07 6.19 2.58
N CYS A 152 0.81 5.39 3.17
CA CYS A 152 0.47 4.03 3.59
C CYS A 152 -0.68 4.00 4.61
N GLY A 153 -0.64 4.89 5.62
CA GLY A 153 -1.72 5.02 6.61
C GLY A 153 -3.07 5.39 5.99
N PRO A 154 -3.18 6.54 5.28
CA PRO A 154 -4.40 6.95 4.58
C PRO A 154 -4.95 5.89 3.62
N GLU A 155 -4.08 5.20 2.86
CA GLU A 155 -4.52 4.17 1.92
C GLU A 155 -5.07 2.93 2.64
N MET A 156 -4.45 2.51 3.75
CA MET A 156 -4.97 1.41 4.55
C MET A 156 -6.30 1.73 5.22
N ALA A 157 -6.52 2.98 5.67
CA ALA A 157 -7.81 3.40 6.19
C ALA A 157 -8.93 3.16 5.16
N ARG A 158 -8.72 3.53 3.90
CA ARG A 158 -9.66 3.29 2.80
C ARG A 158 -9.86 1.80 2.52
N ILE A 159 -8.79 1.01 2.57
CA ILE A 159 -8.88 -0.44 2.43
C ILE A 159 -9.74 -1.04 3.57
N PHE A 160 -9.57 -0.57 4.81
CA PHE A 160 -10.39 -1.03 5.94
C PHE A 160 -11.86 -0.63 5.77
N GLU A 161 -12.15 0.60 5.36
CA GLU A 161 -13.52 1.05 5.06
C GLU A 161 -14.20 0.15 4.01
N ARG A 162 -13.50 -0.12 2.91
CA ARG A 162 -13.99 -1.02 1.85
C ARG A 162 -14.16 -2.46 2.36
N CYS A 163 -13.25 -2.93 3.21
CA CYS A 163 -13.33 -4.25 3.83
C CYS A 163 -14.56 -4.35 4.73
N LEU A 164 -14.83 -3.35 5.57
CA LEU A 164 -16.01 -3.30 6.44
C LEU A 164 -17.31 -3.25 5.62
N ALA A 165 -17.31 -2.49 4.52
CA ALA A 165 -18.46 -2.42 3.61
C ALA A 165 -18.74 -3.74 2.86
N THR A 166 -17.68 -4.49 2.54
CA THR A 166 -17.77 -5.71 1.69
C THR A 166 -17.90 -7.00 2.50
N CYS A 167 -17.06 -7.15 3.52
CA CYS A 167 -16.92 -8.37 4.33
C CYS A 167 -17.66 -8.27 5.67
N GLY A 168 -18.29 -7.13 5.95
CA GLY A 168 -19.18 -6.99 7.09
C GLY A 168 -20.30 -8.04 7.00
N PRO A 169 -20.59 -8.80 8.07
CA PRO A 169 -21.53 -9.91 7.98
C PRO A 169 -22.90 -9.45 7.47
N PRO A 170 -23.53 -10.22 6.56
CA PRO A 170 -24.82 -9.87 5.99
C PRO A 170 -25.88 -9.74 7.09
N VAL A 171 -26.67 -8.66 7.05
CA VAL A 171 -27.78 -8.40 7.98
C VAL A 171 -28.77 -9.57 8.05
N ALA A 172 -28.86 -10.37 6.99
CA ALA A 172 -29.76 -11.52 6.92
C ALA A 172 -29.25 -12.80 7.62
N GLN A 173 -27.95 -12.90 7.92
CA GLN A 173 -27.32 -14.12 8.50
C GLN A 173 -26.86 -13.95 9.94
N VAL A 174 -26.89 -12.72 10.44
CA VAL A 174 -26.46 -12.36 11.78
C VAL A 174 -27.65 -11.77 12.51
N GLY A 175 -27.84 -12.14 13.77
CA GLY A 175 -28.92 -11.61 14.60
C GLY A 175 -28.91 -10.08 14.68
N THR A 176 -29.92 -9.50 15.29
CA THR A 176 -30.03 -8.03 15.42
C THR A 176 -28.98 -7.40 16.34
N ASP A 177 -28.11 -8.20 16.98
CA ASP A 177 -27.06 -7.73 17.88
C ASP A 177 -25.84 -7.20 17.09
N PRO A 178 -25.49 -5.91 17.19
CA PRO A 178 -24.29 -5.36 16.58
C PRO A 178 -22.99 -6.08 16.99
N ALA A 179 -22.95 -6.71 18.17
CA ALA A 179 -21.78 -7.45 18.65
C ALA A 179 -21.44 -8.66 17.77
N GLU A 180 -22.45 -9.31 17.18
CA GLU A 180 -22.29 -10.44 16.27
C GLU A 180 -21.71 -10.03 14.90
N ARG A 181 -21.68 -8.72 14.61
CA ARG A 181 -21.11 -8.15 13.38
C ARG A 181 -19.71 -7.60 13.54
N ARG A 182 -19.11 -7.75 14.72
CA ARG A 182 -17.79 -7.22 15.05
C ARG A 182 -16.72 -7.78 14.09
N LEU A 183 -15.85 -6.90 13.63
CA LEU A 183 -14.68 -7.25 12.83
C LEU A 183 -13.51 -6.43 13.34
N ARG A 184 -12.49 -7.07 13.90
CA ARG A 184 -11.28 -6.43 14.43
C ARG A 184 -10.12 -6.75 13.49
N MET A 185 -9.43 -5.74 12.99
CA MET A 185 -8.46 -5.87 11.92
C MET A 185 -7.14 -5.18 12.30
N LEU A 186 -6.04 -5.88 12.06
CA LEU A 186 -4.69 -5.36 12.20
C LEU A 186 -3.87 -5.79 10.99
N VAL A 187 -3.24 -4.81 10.33
CA VAL A 187 -2.30 -5.06 9.24
C VAL A 187 -0.97 -4.43 9.59
N GLN A 188 0.09 -5.23 9.53
CA GLN A 188 1.45 -4.75 9.71
C GLN A 188 2.25 -5.04 8.45
N HIS A 189 3.04 -4.07 8.00
CA HIS A 189 3.97 -4.26 6.89
C HIS A 189 5.37 -3.84 7.31
N ARG A 190 6.38 -4.57 6.83
CA ARG A 190 7.78 -4.25 7.07
C ARG A 190 8.32 -3.35 5.96
N SER A 191 9.07 -2.32 6.32
CA SER A 191 9.90 -1.53 5.42
C SER A 191 11.38 -1.82 5.64
N GLY A 192 12.21 -1.51 4.64
CA GLY A 192 13.62 -1.84 4.64
C GLY A 192 13.89 -3.33 4.44
N VAL A 193 15.00 -3.79 5.00
CA VAL A 193 15.51 -5.15 4.78
C VAL A 193 14.68 -6.21 5.52
N VAL A 194 14.33 -7.27 4.80
CA VAL A 194 13.64 -8.47 5.30
C VAL A 194 14.37 -9.72 4.83
N GLU A 195 14.89 -10.49 5.78
CA GLU A 195 15.65 -11.70 5.47
C GLU A 195 14.74 -12.85 5.01
N VAL A 196 15.33 -13.85 4.36
CA VAL A 196 14.62 -15.08 3.98
C VAL A 196 14.04 -15.77 5.21
N GLY A 197 12.78 -16.20 5.10
CA GLY A 197 12.06 -16.83 6.21
C GLY A 197 11.39 -15.85 7.17
N GLU A 198 11.64 -14.54 7.03
CA GLU A 198 10.98 -13.53 7.86
C GLU A 198 9.66 -13.01 7.25
N PRO A 199 8.67 -12.65 8.09
CA PRO A 199 7.45 -12.02 7.62
C PRO A 199 7.71 -10.58 7.15
N SER A 200 7.28 -10.27 5.93
CA SER A 200 7.22 -8.90 5.39
C SER A 200 5.86 -8.26 5.58
N VAL A 201 4.79 -9.06 5.71
CA VAL A 201 3.44 -8.57 5.96
C VAL A 201 2.69 -9.54 6.88
N VAL A 202 1.91 -8.99 7.80
CA VAL A 202 1.02 -9.71 8.70
C VAL A 202 -0.37 -9.10 8.60
N VAL A 203 -1.38 -9.93 8.39
CA VAL A 203 -2.80 -9.56 8.47
C VAL A 203 -3.43 -10.43 9.55
N ALA A 204 -3.93 -9.80 10.61
CA ALA A 204 -4.63 -10.46 11.69
C ALA A 204 -6.07 -9.94 11.76
N VAL A 205 -7.03 -10.84 11.83
CA VAL A 205 -8.46 -10.51 11.88
C VAL A 205 -9.17 -11.36 12.91
N ALA A 206 -10.04 -10.75 13.70
CA ALA A 206 -10.95 -11.45 14.60
C ALA A 206 -12.40 -11.06 14.35
N SER A 207 -13.31 -12.03 14.45
CA SER A 207 -14.76 -11.84 14.28
C SER A 207 -15.52 -12.88 15.11
N PRO A 208 -16.79 -12.62 15.52
CA PRO A 208 -17.65 -13.63 16.13
C PRO A 208 -17.72 -14.91 15.29
N HIS A 209 -17.84 -14.78 13.96
CA HIS A 209 -17.98 -15.90 13.03
C HIS A 209 -16.78 -16.03 12.09
N ARG A 210 -16.31 -17.26 11.91
CA ARG A 210 -15.10 -17.56 11.10
C ARG A 210 -15.17 -17.06 9.65
N ASN A 211 -16.35 -17.05 9.03
CA ASN A 211 -16.48 -16.69 7.61
C ASN A 211 -16.06 -15.24 7.37
N ALA A 212 -16.58 -14.32 8.17
CA ALA A 212 -16.21 -12.90 8.09
C ALA A 212 -14.71 -12.68 8.34
N ALA A 213 -14.11 -13.41 9.29
CA ALA A 213 -12.67 -13.33 9.54
C ALA A 213 -11.83 -13.80 8.33
N PHE A 214 -12.21 -14.89 7.66
CA PHE A 214 -11.52 -15.37 6.46
C PHE A 214 -11.68 -14.42 5.27
N GLU A 215 -12.92 -13.97 5.02
CA GLU A 215 -13.23 -13.06 3.93
C GLU A 215 -12.49 -11.73 4.08
N ALA A 216 -12.52 -11.14 5.28
CA ALA A 216 -11.81 -9.90 5.57
C ALA A 216 -10.30 -10.07 5.46
N ALA A 217 -9.71 -11.12 6.06
CA ALA A 217 -8.27 -11.34 5.97
C ALA A 217 -7.81 -11.49 4.50
N ARG A 218 -8.61 -12.17 3.67
CA ARG A 218 -8.36 -12.31 2.23
C ARG A 218 -8.50 -10.98 1.49
N PHE A 219 -9.56 -10.23 1.77
CA PHE A 219 -9.79 -8.91 1.19
C PHE A 219 -8.63 -7.97 1.48
N LEU A 220 -8.22 -7.87 2.75
CA LEU A 220 -7.16 -6.96 3.19
C LEU A 220 -5.82 -7.25 2.51
N ILE A 221 -5.40 -8.52 2.41
CA ILE A 221 -4.13 -8.84 1.76
C ILE A 221 -4.16 -8.58 0.25
N ASP A 222 -5.29 -8.89 -0.41
CA ASP A 222 -5.42 -8.66 -1.85
C ASP A 222 -5.45 -7.16 -2.14
N ALA A 223 -6.25 -6.38 -1.41
CA ALA A 223 -6.35 -4.92 -1.55
C ALA A 223 -5.06 -4.19 -1.16
N LEU A 224 -4.34 -4.64 -0.12
CA LEU A 224 -3.03 -4.09 0.24
C LEU A 224 -2.02 -4.26 -0.89
N LYS A 225 -1.93 -5.47 -1.46
CA LYS A 225 -1.04 -5.72 -2.61
C LYS A 225 -1.46 -4.88 -3.80
N GLU A 226 -2.76 -4.62 -3.91
CA GLU A 226 -3.35 -3.79 -4.92
C GLU A 226 -2.89 -2.33 -4.84
N SER A 227 -3.13 -1.63 -3.75
CA SER A 227 -3.00 -0.17 -3.75
C SER A 227 -1.97 0.40 -2.77
N LEU A 228 -1.43 -0.39 -1.84
CA LEU A 228 -0.50 0.15 -0.85
C LEU A 228 0.82 0.56 -1.52
N PRO A 229 1.32 1.80 -1.33
CA PRO A 229 2.52 2.32 -1.99
C PRO A 229 3.79 1.80 -1.31
N VAL A 230 3.97 0.47 -1.41
CA VAL A 230 5.11 -0.27 -0.92
C VAL A 230 5.66 -1.12 -2.06
N TRP A 231 6.92 -0.90 -2.41
CA TRP A 231 7.61 -1.58 -3.49
C TRP A 231 8.64 -2.55 -2.93
N LYS A 232 8.75 -3.70 -3.58
CA LYS A 232 9.67 -4.76 -3.20
C LYS A 232 10.83 -4.83 -4.19
N ARG A 233 12.04 -4.74 -3.67
CA ARG A 233 13.27 -5.04 -4.38
C ARG A 233 13.82 -6.39 -3.93
N GLU A 234 14.07 -7.28 -4.88
CA GLU A 234 14.78 -8.53 -4.64
C GLU A 234 16.28 -8.29 -4.72
N CYS A 235 17.02 -8.73 -3.70
CA CYS A 235 18.47 -8.65 -3.65
C CYS A 235 19.08 -10.05 -3.85
N TYR A 236 20.10 -10.10 -4.70
CA TYR A 236 20.84 -11.29 -5.09
C TYR A 236 22.34 -11.02 -4.88
N SER A 237 23.15 -12.07 -4.90
CA SER A 237 24.61 -11.97 -4.71
C SER A 237 25.32 -11.06 -5.72
N ASP A 238 24.73 -10.88 -6.91
CA ASP A 238 25.27 -10.19 -8.07
C ASP A 238 24.45 -8.96 -8.49
N GLY A 239 23.44 -8.55 -7.71
CA GLY A 239 22.66 -7.34 -7.98
C GLY A 239 21.27 -7.32 -7.36
N HIS A 240 20.38 -6.49 -7.91
CA HIS A 240 19.00 -6.36 -7.43
C HIS A 240 18.01 -6.16 -8.57
N HIS A 241 16.72 -6.38 -8.27
CA HIS A 241 15.63 -6.15 -9.22
C HIS A 241 14.36 -5.69 -8.51
N TRP A 242 13.74 -4.61 -8.99
CA TRP A 242 12.43 -4.15 -8.52
C TRP A 242 11.32 -5.02 -9.12
N ILE A 243 10.41 -5.48 -8.25
CA ILE A 243 9.26 -6.28 -8.68
C ILE A 243 8.07 -5.34 -8.94
N GLY A 244 7.49 -5.43 -10.14
CA GLY A 244 6.37 -4.59 -10.59
C GLY A 244 6.69 -3.70 -11.79
N GLU A 245 7.97 -3.58 -12.17
CA GLU A 245 8.35 -2.88 -13.42
C GLU A 245 8.09 -3.78 -14.63
N GLY A 246 7.10 -3.45 -15.45
CA GLY A 246 6.94 -3.98 -16.82
C GLY A 246 6.27 -5.35 -16.96
N SER A 247 5.26 -5.68 -16.15
CA SER A 247 4.35 -6.82 -16.40
C SER A 247 3.08 -6.41 -17.10
#